data_AF-A0A418LX57-F1
#
_entry.id   AF-A0A418LX57-F1
#
_cell.length_a   1.000
_cell.length_b   1.000
_cell.length_c   1.000
_cell.angle_alpha   90.00
_cell.angle_beta   90.00
_cell.angle_gamma   90.00
#
_symmetry.space_group_name_H-M   'P 1'
#
loop_
_entity.id
_entity.type
_entity.pdbx_description
1 polymer ?
#
loop_
_entity_poly.entity_id
_entity_poly.type
_entity_poly.pdbx_seq_one_letter_code
_entity_poly.pdbx_strand_id
1 'polypeptide(L)'
;MSRAALSLLAGFAGLSALLTLLVRLDARYLTSPDSGYYLQSAARLLAGQGYVMASDGRLVWNSTFPIGYSALIAAVSGLTGLSVLAASKLVNVLAIGGMGWLWTRRLGANRASWLVSVWWLGQFVRIAAYTWSETVFLVLLAEWVWQLHQFAERPDVARGLRIWAVATALFLTRYVGGYVVGLMLLVALLNGRLPNRMRQTTGLSGNRAAATRLVVISFVTLAGMLAYFGINDRLSGSAFGGERFVSTEPAGPLAVLLIRSLLNESLLLRDLVPGQDTTLVWLGVGLQTVLVGVGLIRFWRVRPAAVNASRLSRLAGWTGVAYFLVLFALRVVSPFAGPNLRLMAPGTFCLLTAGLLWCSEQPTAVQRTLRPYWLAILIASGLQLLPQIDSSRKLRQVWEQVTATRSALSMSSDSQRINPFLHQNQ
;
A
#
# COMPACT_ATOMS: atom_id res chain seq x y z
N MET A 1 -10.75 0.76 28.48
CA MET A 1 -10.28 1.23 27.15
C MET A 1 -11.08 2.46 26.73
N SER A 2 -10.46 3.45 26.09
CA SER A 2 -11.21 4.59 25.53
C SER A 2 -12.08 4.14 24.35
N ARG A 3 -13.18 4.86 24.05
CA ARG A 3 -14.06 4.55 22.91
C ARG A 3 -13.27 4.44 21.59
N ALA A 4 -12.30 5.33 21.38
CA ALA A 4 -11.45 5.31 20.19
C ALA A 4 -10.54 4.08 20.11
N ALA A 5 -10.03 3.57 21.24
CA ALA A 5 -9.25 2.33 21.26
C ALA A 5 -10.13 1.11 20.92
N LEU A 6 -11.38 1.09 21.40
CA LEU A 6 -12.35 0.05 21.02
C LEU A 6 -12.69 0.12 19.53
N SER A 7 -12.91 1.31 18.97
CA SER A 7 -13.16 1.49 17.54
C SER A 7 -11.98 1.04 16.68
N LEU A 8 -10.74 1.29 17.12
CA LEU A 8 -9.54 0.79 16.43
C LEU A 8 -9.44 -0.73 16.47
N LEU A 9 -9.72 -1.35 17.62
CA LEU A 9 -9.74 -2.81 17.73
C LEU A 9 -10.82 -3.43 16.84
N ALA A 10 -12.04 -2.87 16.87
CA ALA A 10 -13.14 -3.30 16.00
C ALA A 10 -12.80 -3.11 14.52
N GLY A 11 -12.19 -1.98 14.15
CA GLY A 11 -11.71 -1.73 12.79
C GLY A 11 -10.61 -2.71 12.37
N PHE A 12 -9.69 -3.07 13.26
CA PHE A 12 -8.67 -4.07 12.96
C PHE A 12 -9.27 -5.47 12.78
N ALA A 13 -10.21 -5.87 13.65
CA ALA A 13 -10.92 -7.14 13.53
C ALA A 13 -11.74 -7.20 12.23
N GLY A 14 -12.46 -6.11 11.89
CA GLY A 14 -13.20 -6.00 10.64
C GLY A 14 -12.32 -6.08 9.40
N LEU A 15 -11.17 -5.39 9.40
CA LEU A 15 -10.21 -5.49 8.30
C LEU A 15 -9.65 -6.91 8.18
N SER A 16 -9.29 -7.55 9.29
CA SER A 16 -8.77 -8.93 9.29
C SER A 16 -9.81 -9.92 8.76
N ALA A 17 -11.08 -9.77 9.14
CA ALA A 17 -12.18 -10.56 8.62
C ALA A 17 -12.38 -10.34 7.11
N LEU A 18 -12.35 -9.09 6.66
CA LEU A 18 -12.44 -8.75 5.24
C LEU A 18 -11.29 -9.38 4.43
N LEU A 19 -10.04 -9.25 4.89
CA LEU A 19 -8.88 -9.85 4.22
C LEU A 19 -9.01 -11.37 4.15
N THR A 20 -9.47 -12.00 5.23
CA THR A 20 -9.72 -13.45 5.27
C THR A 20 -10.79 -13.86 4.26
N LEU A 21 -11.91 -13.13 4.21
CA LEU A 21 -12.99 -13.37 3.25
C LEU A 21 -12.49 -13.25 1.81
N LEU A 22 -11.76 -12.18 1.48
CA LEU A 22 -11.21 -11.97 0.13
C LEU A 22 -10.28 -13.10 -0.29
N VAL A 23 -9.39 -13.56 0.60
CA VAL A 23 -8.49 -14.69 0.34
C VAL A 23 -9.27 -15.99 0.12
N ARG A 24 -10.40 -16.20 0.82
CA ARG A 24 -11.24 -17.40 0.67
C ARG A 24 -12.08 -17.40 -0.61
N LEU A 25 -12.48 -16.23 -1.09
CA LEU A 25 -13.28 -16.09 -2.31
C LEU A 25 -12.44 -16.17 -3.59
N ASP A 26 -11.14 -15.93 -3.52
CA ASP A 26 -10.23 -16.02 -4.66
C ASP A 26 -9.66 -17.44 -4.82
N ALA A 27 -9.85 -18.05 -5.99
CA ALA A 27 -9.39 -19.42 -6.25
C ALA A 27 -7.86 -19.59 -6.17
N ARG A 28 -7.09 -18.51 -6.30
CA ARG A 28 -5.61 -18.50 -6.19
C ARG A 28 -5.14 -17.97 -4.85
N TYR A 29 -6.03 -17.79 -3.88
CA TYR A 29 -5.74 -17.26 -2.55
C TYR A 29 -5.02 -15.89 -2.58
N LEU A 30 -5.30 -15.09 -3.62
CA LEU A 30 -4.67 -13.79 -3.89
C LEU A 30 -3.15 -13.91 -3.90
N THR A 31 -2.65 -14.80 -4.76
CA THR A 31 -1.22 -14.96 -5.05
C THR A 31 -0.93 -14.54 -6.49
N SER A 32 0.28 -14.03 -6.71
CA SER A 32 0.82 -13.67 -8.02
C SER A 32 2.14 -14.41 -8.27
N PRO A 33 2.77 -14.28 -9.45
CA PRO A 33 4.12 -14.81 -9.68
C PRO A 33 5.13 -14.37 -8.60
N ASP A 34 5.13 -13.08 -8.24
CA ASP A 34 5.95 -12.56 -7.12
C ASP A 34 5.71 -13.29 -5.79
N SER A 35 4.47 -13.67 -5.49
CA SER A 35 4.14 -14.44 -4.30
C SER A 35 4.83 -15.80 -4.29
N GLY A 36 4.97 -16.44 -5.46
CA GLY A 36 5.67 -17.72 -5.61
C GLY A 36 7.11 -17.64 -5.13
N TYR A 37 7.85 -16.61 -5.54
CA TYR A 37 9.22 -16.38 -5.10
C TYR A 37 9.31 -16.22 -3.58
N TYR A 38 8.43 -15.42 -2.98
CA TYR A 38 8.43 -15.21 -1.53
C TYR A 38 8.11 -16.49 -0.75
N LEU A 39 7.07 -17.21 -1.16
CA LEU A 39 6.58 -18.41 -0.48
C LEU A 39 7.56 -19.57 -0.60
N GLN A 40 8.13 -19.77 -1.78
CA GLN A 40 9.13 -20.81 -1.99
C GLN A 40 10.37 -20.55 -1.13
N SER A 41 10.89 -19.31 -1.16
CA SER A 41 12.07 -18.96 -0.38
C SER A 41 11.81 -19.07 1.13
N ALA A 42 10.61 -18.71 1.59
CA ALA A 42 10.22 -18.87 3.00
C ALA A 42 10.15 -20.36 3.41
N ALA A 43 9.57 -21.21 2.56
CA ALA A 43 9.52 -22.65 2.82
C ALA A 43 10.91 -23.29 2.87
N ARG A 44 11.83 -22.85 1.99
CA ARG A 44 13.22 -23.33 1.94
C ARG A 44 14.03 -22.86 3.14
N LEU A 45 13.83 -21.62 3.58
CA LEU A 45 14.41 -21.11 4.83
C LEU A 45 13.99 -21.94 6.04
N LEU A 46 12.70 -22.25 6.16
CA LEU A 46 12.17 -23.12 7.22
C LEU A 46 12.76 -24.54 7.19
N ALA A 47 12.98 -25.07 5.98
CA ALA A 47 13.57 -26.39 5.79
C ALA A 47 15.10 -26.42 5.98
N GLY A 48 15.75 -25.30 6.33
CA GLY A 48 17.20 -25.22 6.50
C GLY A 48 18.00 -25.24 5.19
N GLN A 49 17.34 -25.02 4.04
CA GLN A 49 17.95 -25.10 2.70
C GLN A 49 18.50 -23.75 2.21
N GLY A 50 18.42 -22.70 3.03
CA GLY A 50 18.85 -21.35 2.69
C GLY A 50 17.79 -20.54 1.92
N TYR A 51 18.17 -19.33 1.50
CA TYR A 51 17.29 -18.40 0.79
C TYR A 51 17.33 -18.66 -0.73
N VAL A 52 16.75 -19.80 -1.12
CA VAL A 52 16.79 -20.31 -2.49
C VAL A 52 15.39 -20.45 -3.11
N MET A 53 15.33 -20.38 -4.42
CA MET A 53 14.15 -20.59 -5.26
C MET A 53 14.46 -21.61 -6.37
N ALA A 54 13.44 -22.21 -6.96
CA ALA A 54 13.62 -23.09 -8.10
C ALA A 54 13.64 -22.27 -9.39
N SER A 55 14.73 -22.39 -10.16
CA SER A 55 14.87 -21.86 -11.51
C SER A 55 15.41 -22.99 -12.38
N ASP A 56 14.72 -23.29 -13.50
CA ASP A 56 15.17 -24.28 -14.48
C ASP A 56 15.50 -25.65 -13.88
N GLY A 57 14.68 -26.09 -12.92
CA GLY A 57 14.84 -27.37 -12.23
C GLY A 57 15.97 -27.41 -11.18
N ARG A 58 16.67 -26.29 -10.93
CA ARG A 58 17.74 -26.17 -9.94
C ARG A 58 17.38 -25.21 -8.82
N LEU A 59 17.95 -25.42 -7.63
CA LEU A 59 17.86 -24.45 -6.54
C LEU A 59 18.92 -23.38 -6.74
N VAL A 60 18.50 -22.13 -6.81
CA VAL A 60 19.36 -20.95 -6.97
C VAL A 60 19.06 -19.94 -5.88
N TRP A 61 20.08 -19.18 -5.46
CA TRP A 61 19.88 -18.09 -4.50
C TRP A 61 18.87 -17.07 -5.06
N ASN A 62 17.87 -16.70 -4.26
CA ASN A 62 16.87 -15.73 -4.69
C ASN A 62 17.41 -14.31 -4.60
N SER A 63 18.07 -13.83 -5.66
CA SER A 63 18.50 -12.43 -5.77
C SER A 63 17.41 -11.49 -6.30
N THR A 64 16.28 -12.02 -6.78
CA THR A 64 15.19 -11.22 -7.36
C THR A 64 14.54 -10.31 -6.33
N PHE A 65 14.35 -10.81 -5.10
CA PHE A 65 13.80 -10.04 -4.00
C PHE A 65 14.71 -10.13 -2.75
N PRO A 66 14.76 -9.07 -1.93
CA PRO A 66 15.44 -9.13 -0.64
C PRO A 66 14.82 -10.16 0.31
N ILE A 67 15.64 -10.72 1.20
CA ILE A 67 15.26 -11.82 2.11
C ILE A 67 14.17 -11.51 3.14
N GLY A 68 14.01 -10.25 3.55
CA GLY A 68 13.28 -9.86 4.75
C GLY A 68 11.81 -10.27 4.76
N TYR A 69 11.07 -10.12 3.66
CA TYR A 69 9.66 -10.53 3.64
C TYR A 69 9.51 -12.05 3.75
N SER A 70 10.30 -12.82 3.01
CA SER A 70 10.33 -14.29 3.12
C SER A 70 10.77 -14.78 4.50
N ALA A 71 11.75 -14.10 5.11
CA ALA A 71 12.18 -14.42 6.48
C ALA A 71 11.07 -14.16 7.51
N LEU A 72 10.28 -13.09 7.35
CA LEU A 72 9.11 -12.85 8.20
C LEU A 72 8.04 -13.93 8.02
N ILE A 73 7.77 -14.35 6.78
CA ILE A 73 6.85 -15.46 6.49
C ILE A 73 7.33 -16.75 7.17
N ALA A 74 8.62 -17.08 6.99
CA ALA A 74 9.24 -18.24 7.60
C ALA A 74 9.13 -18.18 9.14
N ALA A 75 9.51 -17.06 9.75
CA ALA A 75 9.42 -16.89 11.20
C ALA A 75 7.98 -17.07 11.72
N VAL A 76 7.00 -16.43 11.10
CA VAL A 76 5.59 -16.56 11.51
C VAL A 76 5.09 -18.00 11.31
N SER A 77 5.42 -18.64 10.19
CA SER A 77 5.04 -20.03 9.93
C SER A 77 5.67 -20.98 10.94
N GLY A 78 6.96 -20.83 11.27
CA GLY A 78 7.65 -21.64 12.28
C GLY A 78 7.09 -21.43 13.69
N LEU A 79 6.75 -20.20 14.06
CA LEU A 79 6.19 -19.88 15.39
C LEU A 79 4.74 -20.33 15.58
N THR A 80 3.95 -20.38 14.50
CA THR A 80 2.50 -20.66 14.57
C THR A 80 2.11 -22.04 14.06
N GLY A 81 3.00 -22.75 13.37
CA GLY A 81 2.70 -23.99 12.67
C GLY A 81 1.81 -23.81 11.42
N LEU A 82 1.50 -22.57 11.03
CA LEU A 82 0.71 -22.29 9.82
C LEU A 82 1.52 -22.59 8.56
N SER A 83 0.83 -22.95 7.47
CA SER A 83 1.47 -23.03 6.14
C SER A 83 2.07 -21.68 5.75
N VAL A 84 3.15 -21.68 4.95
CA VAL A 84 3.79 -20.44 4.49
C VAL A 84 2.81 -19.49 3.78
N LEU A 85 1.80 -20.04 3.10
CA LEU A 85 0.74 -19.25 2.47
C LEU A 85 -0.10 -18.51 3.52
N ALA A 86 -0.64 -19.22 4.52
CA ALA A 86 -1.44 -18.61 5.58
C ALA A 86 -0.60 -17.65 6.44
N ALA A 87 0.63 -18.05 6.77
CA ALA A 87 1.59 -17.22 7.49
C ALA A 87 1.87 -15.90 6.75
N SER A 88 1.95 -15.91 5.41
CA SER A 88 2.15 -14.68 4.64
C SER A 88 1.01 -13.67 4.76
N LYS A 89 -0.24 -14.15 4.86
CA LYS A 89 -1.40 -13.28 5.11
C LYS A 89 -1.37 -12.76 6.55
N LEU A 90 -1.02 -13.63 7.51
CA LEU A 90 -0.88 -13.26 8.90
C LEU A 90 0.21 -12.20 9.11
N VAL A 91 1.35 -12.28 8.40
CA VAL A 91 2.41 -11.25 8.44
C VAL A 91 1.85 -9.86 8.09
N ASN A 92 1.03 -9.75 7.03
CA ASN A 92 0.43 -8.49 6.62
C ASN A 92 -0.55 -7.95 7.67
N VAL A 93 -1.39 -8.82 8.22
CA VAL A 93 -2.32 -8.48 9.31
C VAL A 93 -1.57 -8.02 10.56
N LEU A 94 -0.52 -8.74 10.97
CA LEU A 94 0.31 -8.38 12.12
C LEU A 94 1.04 -7.06 11.91
N ALA A 95 1.52 -6.78 10.70
CA ALA A 95 2.17 -5.50 10.38
C ALA A 95 1.20 -4.33 10.54
N ILE A 96 -0.02 -4.44 9.99
CA ILE A 96 -1.05 -3.39 10.09
C ILE A 96 -1.54 -3.23 11.54
N GLY A 97 -1.77 -4.35 12.25
CA GLY A 97 -2.19 -4.34 13.65
C GLY A 97 -1.13 -3.74 14.57
N GLY A 98 0.13 -4.14 14.39
CA GLY A 98 1.29 -3.61 15.10
C GLY A 98 1.47 -2.11 14.86
N MET A 99 1.31 -1.66 13.61
CA MET A 99 1.26 -0.24 13.26
C MET A 99 0.14 0.48 14.04
N GLY A 100 -1.10 -0.02 13.98
CA GLY A 100 -2.21 0.60 14.68
C GLY A 100 -2.00 0.71 16.20
N TRP A 101 -1.45 -0.33 16.82
CA TRP A 101 -1.10 -0.33 18.24
C TRP A 101 0.01 0.67 18.58
N LEU A 102 1.12 0.66 17.84
CA LEU A 102 2.25 1.57 18.06
C LEU A 102 1.82 3.04 17.91
N TRP A 103 1.09 3.36 16.84
CA TRP A 103 0.66 4.72 16.56
C TRP A 103 -0.40 5.21 17.54
N THR A 104 -1.24 4.32 18.07
CA THR A 104 -2.15 4.65 19.18
C THR A 104 -1.39 5.07 20.44
N ARG A 105 -0.31 4.37 20.78
CA ARG A 105 0.54 4.73 21.93
C ARG A 105 1.30 6.05 21.72
N ARG A 106 1.67 6.36 20.47
CA ARG A 106 2.47 7.55 20.13
C ARG A 106 1.65 8.83 19.96
N LEU A 107 0.49 8.73 19.29
CA LEU A 107 -0.32 9.89 18.91
C LEU A 107 -1.68 9.96 19.63
N GLY A 108 -2.05 8.91 20.37
CA GLY A 108 -3.39 8.72 20.88
C GLY A 108 -4.33 8.11 19.84
N ALA A 109 -5.37 7.43 20.33
CA ALA A 109 -6.29 6.66 19.49
C ALA A 109 -7.03 7.50 18.44
N ASN A 110 -7.35 8.76 18.74
CA ASN A 110 -8.06 9.63 17.80
C ASN A 110 -7.24 9.98 16.55
N ARG A 111 -5.93 10.23 16.70
CA ARG A 111 -5.05 10.53 15.57
C ARG A 111 -4.67 9.25 14.84
N ALA A 112 -4.38 8.19 15.59
CA ALA A 112 -4.10 6.88 15.02
C ALA A 112 -5.27 6.34 14.17
N SER A 113 -6.53 6.57 14.56
CA SER A 113 -7.68 6.10 13.76
C SER A 113 -7.75 6.74 12.37
N TRP A 114 -7.42 8.03 12.24
CA TRP A 114 -7.30 8.67 10.93
C TRP A 114 -6.22 8.01 10.10
N LEU A 115 -5.03 7.83 10.66
CA LEU A 115 -3.89 7.29 9.94
C LEU A 115 -4.08 5.82 9.53
N VAL A 116 -4.53 4.97 10.44
CA VAL A 116 -4.74 3.53 10.19
C VAL A 116 -5.88 3.29 9.20
N SER A 117 -6.83 4.23 9.09
CA SER A 117 -7.94 4.11 8.15
C SER A 117 -7.53 4.09 6.67
N VAL A 118 -6.29 4.48 6.33
CA VAL A 118 -5.74 4.28 4.96
C VAL A 118 -5.86 2.83 4.51
N TRP A 119 -5.67 1.88 5.42
CA TRP A 119 -5.76 0.44 5.12
C TRP A 119 -7.15 -0.04 4.74
N TRP A 120 -8.18 0.78 4.95
CA TRP A 120 -9.56 0.50 4.53
C TRP A 120 -9.86 0.97 3.10
N LEU A 121 -8.96 1.71 2.46
CA LEU A 121 -9.12 2.00 1.03
C LEU A 121 -8.92 0.73 0.21
N GLY A 122 -9.79 0.48 -0.77
CA GLY A 122 -9.81 -0.76 -1.56
C GLY A 122 -8.44 -1.15 -2.14
N GLN A 123 -7.62 -0.18 -2.55
CA GLN A 123 -6.29 -0.41 -3.10
C GLN A 123 -5.32 -0.96 -2.05
N PHE A 124 -5.38 -0.44 -0.82
CA PHE A 124 -4.54 -0.91 0.27
C PHE A 124 -5.07 -2.19 0.88
N VAL A 125 -6.40 -2.41 0.88
CA VAL A 125 -7.01 -3.71 1.16
C VAL A 125 -6.51 -4.75 0.16
N ARG A 126 -6.53 -4.43 -1.14
CA ARG A 126 -6.01 -5.30 -2.21
C ARG A 126 -4.53 -5.62 -1.98
N ILE A 127 -3.69 -4.61 -1.73
CA ILE A 127 -2.27 -4.81 -1.42
C ILE A 127 -2.08 -5.72 -0.19
N ALA A 128 -2.83 -5.48 0.88
CA ALA A 128 -2.76 -6.25 2.12
C ALA A 128 -3.23 -7.70 1.98
N ALA A 129 -4.19 -7.94 1.09
CA ALA A 129 -4.73 -9.27 0.86
C ALA A 129 -3.78 -10.16 0.03
N TYR A 130 -2.97 -9.58 -0.86
CA TYR A 130 -1.98 -10.31 -1.64
C TYR A 130 -0.74 -10.71 -0.81
N THR A 131 -0.08 -11.79 -1.20
CA THR A 131 1.23 -12.19 -0.63
C THR A 131 2.33 -11.37 -1.28
N TRP A 132 2.38 -10.10 -0.87
CA TRP A 132 3.24 -9.04 -1.38
C TRP A 132 3.95 -8.35 -0.20
N SER A 133 5.23 -8.09 -0.37
CA SER A 133 6.08 -7.36 0.60
C SER A 133 5.60 -5.94 0.90
N GLU A 134 4.77 -5.38 0.03
CA GLU A 134 4.34 -3.99 -0.02
C GLU A 134 3.68 -3.59 1.30
N THR A 135 2.85 -4.42 1.91
CA THR A 135 2.21 -4.09 3.19
C THR A 135 3.23 -3.84 4.30
N VAL A 136 4.18 -4.77 4.46
CA VAL A 136 5.27 -4.62 5.45
C VAL A 136 6.13 -3.41 5.11
N PHE A 137 6.43 -3.20 3.82
CA PHE A 137 7.20 -2.06 3.35
C PHE A 137 6.53 -0.72 3.70
N LEU A 138 5.22 -0.58 3.48
CA LEU A 138 4.47 0.64 3.81
C LEU A 138 4.45 0.91 5.32
N VAL A 139 4.28 -0.13 6.14
CA VAL A 139 4.34 -0.02 7.61
C VAL A 139 5.74 0.42 8.07
N LEU A 140 6.79 -0.20 7.55
CA LEU A 140 8.17 0.19 7.85
C LEU A 140 8.49 1.60 7.34
N LEU A 141 7.89 2.03 6.24
CA LEU A 141 8.10 3.37 5.70
C LEU A 141 7.46 4.43 6.59
N ALA A 142 6.24 4.17 7.09
CA ALA A 142 5.61 5.01 8.10
C ALA A 142 6.47 5.08 9.38
N GLU A 143 7.00 3.93 9.82
CA GLU A 143 7.89 3.84 10.96
C GLU A 143 9.16 4.66 10.75
N TRP A 144 9.76 4.59 9.56
CA TRP A 144 10.96 5.34 9.22
C TRP A 144 10.70 6.86 9.27
N VAL A 145 9.58 7.32 8.70
CA VAL A 145 9.15 8.74 8.80
C VAL A 145 9.01 9.16 10.27
N TRP A 146 8.41 8.31 11.10
CA TRP A 146 8.30 8.57 12.54
C TRP A 146 9.67 8.64 13.23
N GLN A 147 10.58 7.69 12.96
CA GLN A 147 11.91 7.69 13.56
C GLN A 147 12.74 8.90 13.12
N LEU A 148 12.64 9.31 11.86
CA LEU A 148 13.27 10.53 11.35
C LEU A 148 12.70 11.78 12.02
N HIS A 149 11.38 11.86 12.22
CA HIS A 149 10.75 12.93 12.99
C HIS A 149 11.31 13.00 14.43
N GLN A 150 11.36 11.87 15.13
CA GLN A 150 11.91 11.82 16.48
C GLN A 150 13.39 12.24 16.50
N PHE A 151 14.20 11.75 15.56
CA PHE A 151 15.60 12.14 15.48
C PHE A 151 15.78 13.63 15.19
N ALA A 152 14.91 14.22 14.36
CA ALA A 152 14.93 15.65 14.08
C ALA A 152 14.67 16.50 15.34
N GLU A 153 13.81 16.03 16.25
CA GLU A 153 13.56 16.71 17.52
C GLU A 153 14.71 16.56 18.52
N ARG A 154 15.27 15.35 18.62
CA ARG A 154 16.41 15.07 19.50
C ARG A 154 17.35 14.09 18.79
N PRO A 155 18.47 14.57 18.24
CA PRO A 155 19.43 13.71 17.57
C PRO A 155 20.26 13.02 18.66
N ASP A 156 19.96 11.77 18.97
CA ASP A 156 20.75 10.92 19.88
C ASP A 156 21.14 9.61 19.18
N VAL A 157 22.11 8.88 19.75
CA VAL A 157 22.64 7.64 19.15
C VAL A 157 21.56 6.57 19.05
N ALA A 158 20.72 6.42 20.07
CA ALA A 158 19.67 5.40 20.09
C ALA A 158 18.65 5.61 18.97
N ARG A 159 18.23 6.86 18.70
CA ARG A 159 17.35 7.22 17.58
C ARG A 159 18.06 7.04 16.24
N GLY A 160 19.36 7.35 16.16
CA GLY A 160 20.18 7.05 15.00
C GLY A 160 20.19 5.55 14.66
N LEU A 161 20.41 4.70 15.66
CA LEU A 161 20.36 3.24 15.51
C LEU A 161 18.97 2.75 15.09
N ARG A 162 17.89 3.34 15.61
CA ARG A 162 16.51 3.01 15.17
C ARG A 162 16.28 3.37 13.71
N ILE A 163 16.71 4.55 13.26
CA ILE A 163 16.62 4.94 11.84
C ILE A 163 17.40 3.95 10.97
N TRP A 164 18.65 3.65 11.34
CA TRP A 164 19.48 2.69 10.64
C TRP A 164 18.82 1.31 10.53
N ALA A 165 18.29 0.80 11.64
CA ALA A 165 17.62 -0.50 11.68
C ALA A 165 16.37 -0.53 10.78
N VAL A 166 15.53 0.50 10.82
CA VAL A 166 14.32 0.57 9.98
C VAL A 166 14.68 0.79 8.51
N ALA A 167 15.69 1.60 8.20
CA ALA A 167 16.19 1.79 6.83
C ALA A 167 16.74 0.49 6.24
N THR A 168 17.47 -0.28 7.05
CA THR A 168 17.96 -1.61 6.67
C THR A 168 16.79 -2.57 6.46
N ALA A 169 15.80 -2.58 7.35
CA ALA A 169 14.60 -3.41 7.21
C ALA A 169 13.79 -3.04 5.94
N LEU A 170 13.69 -1.76 5.59
CA LEU A 170 13.04 -1.31 4.35
C LEU A 170 13.73 -1.90 3.11
N PHE A 171 15.05 -1.81 3.04
CA PHE A 171 15.85 -2.40 1.96
C PHE A 171 15.72 -3.92 1.91
N LEU A 172 15.83 -4.57 3.07
CA LEU A 172 15.65 -6.02 3.19
C LEU A 172 14.21 -6.47 2.93
N THR A 173 13.24 -5.56 2.86
CA THR A 173 11.87 -5.90 2.43
C THR A 173 11.73 -5.70 0.93
N ARG A 174 12.27 -4.60 0.37
CA ARG A 174 12.29 -4.28 -1.06
C ARG A 174 13.53 -3.45 -1.40
N TYR A 175 14.23 -3.75 -2.50
CA TYR A 175 15.42 -2.98 -2.91
C TYR A 175 15.14 -1.47 -3.09
N VAL A 176 13.95 -1.10 -3.54
CA VAL A 176 13.54 0.32 -3.64
C VAL A 176 13.61 1.04 -2.29
N GLY A 177 13.52 0.33 -1.17
CA GLY A 177 13.76 0.85 0.18
C GLY A 177 15.11 1.55 0.35
N GLY A 178 16.10 1.25 -0.50
CA GLY A 178 17.37 1.98 -0.58
C GLY A 178 17.22 3.49 -0.78
N TYR A 179 16.11 3.97 -1.34
CA TYR A 179 15.88 5.40 -1.57
C TYR A 179 15.94 6.24 -0.30
N VAL A 180 15.59 5.67 0.87
CA VAL A 180 15.64 6.41 2.14
C VAL A 180 17.06 6.80 2.52
N VAL A 181 18.09 6.09 2.03
CA VAL A 181 19.50 6.47 2.22
C VAL A 181 19.81 7.78 1.51
N GLY A 182 19.37 7.91 0.24
CA GLY A 182 19.49 9.15 -0.52
C GLY A 182 18.71 10.28 0.12
N LEU A 183 17.52 9.99 0.67
CA LEU A 183 16.72 10.97 1.37
C LEU A 183 17.39 11.47 2.66
N MET A 184 17.97 10.57 3.47
CA MET A 184 18.75 10.94 4.66
C MET A 184 19.96 11.81 4.30
N LEU A 185 20.68 11.48 3.23
CA LEU A 185 21.80 12.30 2.75
C LEU A 185 21.32 13.68 2.31
N LEU A 186 20.24 13.76 1.54
CA LEU A 186 19.67 15.01 1.10
C LEU A 186 19.24 15.87 2.31
N VAL A 187 18.55 15.28 3.28
CA VAL A 187 18.16 15.97 4.53
C VAL A 187 19.39 16.50 5.27
N ALA A 188 20.45 15.69 5.40
CA ALA A 188 21.68 16.11 6.08
C ALA A 188 22.37 17.28 5.35
N LEU A 189 22.47 17.21 4.02
CA LEU A 189 23.09 18.25 3.19
C LEU A 189 22.27 19.56 3.22
N LEU A 190 20.95 19.46 3.07
CA LEU A 190 20.05 20.62 3.15
C LEU A 190 20.06 21.23 4.55
N ASN A 191 20.18 20.42 5.61
CA ASN A 191 20.30 20.94 6.97
C ASN A 191 21.60 21.75 7.18
N GLY A 192 22.68 21.36 6.49
CA GLY A 192 23.93 22.12 6.49
C GLY A 192 23.85 23.42 5.68
N ARG A 193 23.21 23.42 4.51
CA ARG A 193 23.16 24.57 3.60
C ARG A 193 22.02 25.55 3.85
N LEU A 194 20.85 25.06 4.28
CA LEU A 194 19.62 25.83 4.42
C LEU A 194 18.96 25.60 5.80
N PRO A 195 19.68 25.87 6.91
CA PRO A 195 19.24 25.50 8.26
C PRO A 195 17.89 26.12 8.65
N ASN A 196 17.62 27.37 8.25
CA ASN A 196 16.36 28.04 8.56
C ASN A 196 15.15 27.37 7.88
N ARG A 197 15.29 26.99 6.60
CA ARG A 197 14.24 26.28 5.86
C ARG A 197 14.05 24.87 6.42
N MET A 198 15.13 24.18 6.75
CA MET A 198 15.06 22.82 7.31
C MET A 198 14.46 22.77 8.71
N ARG A 199 14.73 23.79 9.54
CA ARG A 199 14.08 23.96 10.84
C ARG A 199 12.57 24.12 10.69
N GLN A 200 12.13 24.85 9.66
CA GLN A 200 10.72 25.02 9.38
C GLN A 200 10.07 23.73 8.86
N THR A 201 10.70 23.00 7.93
CA THR A 201 10.11 21.82 7.27
C THR A 201 10.22 20.55 8.10
N THR A 202 11.43 20.19 8.52
CA THR A 202 11.75 18.91 9.19
C THR A 202 11.91 19.04 10.70
N GLY A 203 12.14 20.27 11.20
CA GLY A 203 12.46 20.50 12.61
C GLY A 203 13.95 20.38 12.95
N LEU A 204 14.79 19.92 12.01
CA LEU A 204 16.24 19.89 12.20
C LEU A 204 16.79 21.32 12.30
N SER A 205 17.41 21.64 13.43
CA SER A 205 17.76 23.01 13.80
C SER A 205 19.10 23.50 13.24
N GLY A 206 19.53 23.05 12.06
CA GLY A 206 20.89 23.34 11.57
C GLY A 206 21.99 22.69 12.42
N ASN A 207 21.63 21.75 13.29
CA ASN A 207 22.57 21.07 14.16
C ASN A 207 23.54 20.23 13.32
N ARG A 208 24.81 20.66 13.24
CA ARG A 208 25.84 19.97 12.47
C ARG A 208 26.05 18.53 12.92
N ALA A 209 25.99 18.25 14.23
CA ALA A 209 26.14 16.90 14.74
C ALA A 209 24.98 15.97 14.29
N ALA A 210 23.75 16.51 14.19
CA ALA A 210 22.62 15.76 13.65
C ALA A 210 22.83 15.41 12.17
N ALA A 211 23.30 16.38 11.37
CA ALA A 211 23.62 16.16 9.97
C ALA A 211 24.75 15.13 9.79
N THR A 212 25.86 15.27 10.53
CA THR A 212 26.97 14.32 10.50
C THR A 212 26.52 12.91 10.85
N ARG A 213 25.68 12.74 11.87
CA ARG A 213 25.14 11.42 12.24
C ARG A 213 24.27 10.83 11.13
N LEU A 214 23.40 11.61 10.49
CA LEU A 214 22.61 11.13 9.34
C LEU A 214 23.52 10.73 8.17
N VAL A 215 24.58 11.49 7.90
CA VAL A 215 25.59 11.12 6.88
C VAL A 215 26.25 9.79 7.21
N VAL A 216 26.72 9.60 8.46
CA VAL A 216 27.34 8.34 8.90
C VAL A 216 26.35 7.19 8.78
N ILE A 217 25.11 7.36 9.26
CA ILE A 217 24.05 6.34 9.14
C ILE A 217 23.80 5.98 7.68
N SER A 218 23.72 6.98 6.79
CA SER A 218 23.54 6.74 5.36
C SER A 218 24.68 5.94 4.76
N PHE A 219 25.94 6.29 5.06
CA PHE A 219 27.10 5.55 4.54
C PHE A 219 27.18 4.12 5.08
N VAL A 220 26.92 3.91 6.37
CA VAL A 220 26.87 2.56 6.96
C VAL A 220 25.76 1.73 6.33
N THR A 221 24.57 2.31 6.15
CA THR A 221 23.46 1.62 5.46
C THR A 221 23.83 1.29 4.01
N LEU A 222 24.41 2.24 3.28
CA LEU A 222 24.83 2.04 1.88
C LEU A 222 25.87 0.93 1.76
N ALA A 223 26.89 0.93 2.63
CA ALA A 223 27.89 -0.13 2.66
C ALA A 223 27.26 -1.51 2.91
N GLY A 224 26.30 -1.60 3.83
CA GLY A 224 25.52 -2.82 4.05
C GLY A 224 24.72 -3.27 2.82
N MET A 225 24.08 -2.33 2.11
CA MET A 225 23.36 -2.63 0.86
C MET A 225 24.30 -3.14 -0.24
N LEU A 226 25.46 -2.50 -0.42
CA LEU A 226 26.46 -2.92 -1.39
C LEU A 226 27.04 -4.30 -1.05
N ALA A 227 27.29 -4.58 0.23
CA ALA A 227 27.71 -5.90 0.69
C ALA A 227 26.63 -6.96 0.38
N TYR A 228 25.35 -6.65 0.63
CA TYR A 228 24.23 -7.54 0.31
C TYR A 228 24.14 -7.83 -1.20
N PHE A 229 24.30 -6.80 -2.04
CA PHE A 229 24.34 -6.99 -3.49
C PHE A 229 25.56 -7.82 -3.95
N GLY A 230 26.71 -7.65 -3.31
CA GLY A 230 27.88 -8.51 -3.55
C GLY A 230 27.63 -9.97 -3.17
N ILE A 231 26.86 -10.24 -2.10
CA ILE A 231 26.42 -11.60 -1.74
C ILE A 231 25.48 -12.16 -2.80
N ASN A 232 24.48 -11.39 -3.23
CA ASN A 232 23.57 -11.80 -4.30
C ASN A 232 24.36 -12.18 -5.56
N ASP A 233 25.24 -11.31 -6.02
CA ASP A 233 26.03 -11.52 -7.22
C ASP A 233 26.89 -12.78 -7.14
N ARG A 234 27.56 -13.00 -6.00
CA ARG A 234 28.36 -14.21 -5.77
C ARG A 234 27.55 -15.50 -5.72
N LEU A 235 26.33 -15.47 -5.20
CA LEU A 235 25.51 -16.68 -4.97
C LEU A 235 24.55 -17.01 -6.11
N SER A 236 24.12 -16.02 -6.90
CA SER A 236 23.18 -16.22 -8.02
C SER A 236 23.74 -15.82 -9.39
N GLY A 237 24.92 -15.21 -9.44
CA GLY A 237 25.46 -14.59 -10.66
C GLY A 237 24.76 -13.29 -11.04
N SER A 238 23.93 -12.72 -10.16
CA SER A 238 23.28 -11.44 -10.39
C SER A 238 22.96 -10.69 -9.10
N ALA A 239 23.41 -9.44 -9.00
CA ALA A 239 23.07 -8.57 -7.88
C ALA A 239 21.54 -8.39 -7.65
N PHE A 240 20.71 -8.49 -8.70
CA PHE A 240 19.28 -8.13 -8.66
C PHE A 240 18.35 -9.07 -9.46
N GLY A 241 18.79 -10.31 -9.72
CA GLY A 241 17.97 -11.38 -10.31
C GLY A 241 17.67 -11.23 -11.79
N GLY A 242 18.65 -10.79 -12.59
CA GLY A 242 18.58 -10.64 -14.04
C GLY A 242 19.13 -9.29 -14.52
N GLU A 243 19.04 -8.98 -15.81
CA GLU A 243 19.42 -7.66 -16.35
C GLU A 243 18.35 -6.61 -15.99
N ARG A 244 18.75 -5.54 -15.27
CA ARG A 244 17.85 -4.45 -14.86
C ARG A 244 18.18 -3.11 -15.49
N PHE A 245 19.36 -2.93 -16.06
CA PHE A 245 19.81 -1.66 -16.62
C PHE A 245 19.99 -1.81 -18.13
N VAL A 246 18.88 -1.72 -18.85
CA VAL A 246 18.83 -1.75 -20.31
C VAL A 246 18.08 -0.53 -20.81
N SER A 247 18.25 -0.18 -22.09
CA SER A 247 17.60 0.98 -22.71
C SER A 247 16.08 0.94 -22.50
N THR A 248 15.51 2.06 -22.04
CA THR A 248 14.07 2.19 -21.74
C THR A 248 13.33 2.90 -22.86
N GLU A 249 12.02 3.07 -22.71
CA GLU A 249 11.21 3.83 -23.67
C GLU A 249 11.67 5.30 -23.77
N PRO A 250 11.43 5.98 -24.92
CA PRO A 250 11.72 7.41 -25.05
C PRO A 250 11.00 8.26 -23.99
N ALA A 251 11.55 9.44 -23.71
CA ALA A 251 11.07 10.32 -22.64
C ALA A 251 9.58 10.71 -22.75
N GLY A 252 9.07 10.91 -23.98
CA GLY A 252 7.67 11.28 -24.23
C GLY A 252 6.66 10.20 -23.78
N PRO A 253 6.70 8.98 -24.35
CA PRO A 253 5.88 7.86 -23.88
C PRO A 253 6.01 7.58 -22.38
N LEU A 254 7.22 7.70 -21.84
CA LEU A 254 7.46 7.54 -20.41
C LEU A 254 6.73 8.61 -19.58
N ALA A 255 6.80 9.89 -19.98
CA ALA A 255 6.07 10.98 -19.31
C ALA A 255 4.55 10.74 -19.32
N VAL A 256 3.98 10.29 -20.44
CA VAL A 256 2.56 9.97 -20.55
C VAL A 256 2.18 8.82 -19.60
N LEU A 257 2.99 7.76 -19.55
CA LEU A 257 2.78 6.62 -18.66
C LEU A 257 2.76 7.07 -17.19
N LEU A 258 3.66 7.97 -16.80
CA LEU A 258 3.75 8.47 -15.43
C LEU A 258 2.60 9.38 -15.06
N ILE A 259 2.21 10.30 -15.93
CA ILE A 259 1.05 11.17 -15.70
C ILE A 259 -0.20 10.29 -15.54
N ARG A 260 -0.39 9.29 -16.41
CA ARG A 260 -1.50 8.34 -16.29
C ARG A 260 -1.48 7.60 -14.97
N SER A 261 -0.31 7.12 -14.53
CA SER A 261 -0.22 6.42 -13.24
C SER A 261 -0.43 7.33 -12.05
N LEU A 262 0.07 8.56 -12.05
CA LEU A 262 -0.18 9.55 -11.00
C LEU A 262 -1.67 9.93 -10.92
N LEU A 263 -2.31 10.14 -12.07
CA LEU A 263 -3.76 10.35 -12.14
C LEU A 263 -4.51 9.14 -11.60
N ASN A 264 -4.08 7.92 -11.96
CA ASN A 264 -4.70 6.70 -11.49
C ASN A 264 -4.60 6.52 -9.97
N GLU A 265 -3.49 6.89 -9.35
CA GLU A 265 -3.33 6.89 -7.89
C GLU A 265 -4.23 7.90 -7.18
N SER A 266 -4.61 8.98 -7.87
CA SER A 266 -5.60 9.93 -7.33
C SER A 266 -7.02 9.36 -7.32
N LEU A 267 -7.28 8.27 -8.06
CA LEU A 267 -8.57 7.59 -8.11
C LEU A 267 -8.72 6.60 -6.95
N LEU A 268 -9.08 7.11 -5.77
CA LEU A 268 -9.26 6.34 -4.56
C LEU A 268 -10.44 5.36 -4.62
N LEU A 269 -11.43 5.61 -5.50
CA LEU A 269 -12.64 4.78 -5.58
C LEU A 269 -12.58 3.66 -6.64
N ARG A 270 -11.89 3.88 -7.76
CA ARG A 270 -11.77 2.88 -8.84
C ARG A 270 -10.58 3.19 -9.75
N ASP A 271 -9.70 2.23 -9.94
CA ASP A 271 -8.54 2.34 -10.83
C ASP A 271 -8.93 2.17 -12.31
N LEU A 272 -8.32 3.00 -13.16
CA LEU A 272 -8.37 2.90 -14.61
C LEU A 272 -7.38 1.84 -15.09
N VAL A 273 -7.89 0.72 -15.61
CA VAL A 273 -7.07 -0.29 -16.29
C VAL A 273 -7.27 -0.16 -17.80
N PRO A 274 -6.19 0.06 -18.58
CA PRO A 274 -6.29 0.15 -20.03
C PRO A 274 -6.95 -1.08 -20.65
N GLY A 275 -7.88 -0.85 -21.59
CA GLY A 275 -8.56 -1.92 -22.33
C GLY A 275 -9.73 -2.60 -21.59
N GLN A 276 -10.13 -2.11 -20.41
CA GLN A 276 -11.28 -2.62 -19.65
C GLN A 276 -12.43 -1.61 -19.63
N ASP A 277 -13.64 -2.07 -19.26
CA ASP A 277 -14.84 -1.23 -19.14
C ASP A 277 -14.60 -0.08 -18.14
N THR A 278 -14.78 1.15 -18.61
CA THR A 278 -14.52 2.38 -17.83
C THR A 278 -15.75 2.90 -17.09
N THR A 279 -16.91 2.25 -17.23
CA THR A 279 -18.18 2.71 -16.62
C THR A 279 -18.05 2.88 -15.11
N LEU A 280 -17.52 1.87 -14.41
CA LEU A 280 -17.31 1.94 -12.96
C LEU A 280 -16.23 2.95 -12.57
N VAL A 281 -15.25 3.19 -13.44
CA VAL A 281 -14.21 4.22 -13.23
C VAL A 281 -14.86 5.59 -13.21
N TRP A 282 -15.66 5.93 -14.21
CA TRP A 282 -16.34 7.22 -14.30
C TRP A 282 -17.38 7.43 -13.19
N LEU A 283 -18.11 6.38 -12.82
CA LEU A 283 -18.97 6.41 -11.64
C LEU A 283 -18.17 6.72 -10.36
N GLY A 284 -17.02 6.05 -10.19
CA GLY A 284 -16.09 6.29 -9.08
C GLY A 284 -15.56 7.72 -9.09
N VAL A 285 -15.15 8.25 -10.24
CA VAL A 285 -14.68 9.64 -10.40
C VAL A 285 -15.78 10.63 -10.02
N GLY A 286 -17.00 10.43 -10.51
CA GLY A 286 -18.15 11.28 -10.17
C GLY A 286 -18.45 11.28 -8.68
N LEU A 287 -18.55 10.10 -8.07
CA LEU A 287 -18.79 9.95 -6.63
C LEU A 287 -17.65 10.55 -5.80
N GLN A 288 -16.40 10.31 -6.17
CA GLN A 288 -15.23 10.87 -5.48
C GLN A 288 -15.23 12.40 -5.55
N THR A 289 -15.53 12.95 -6.72
CA THR A 289 -15.57 14.41 -6.94
C THR A 289 -16.66 15.05 -6.08
N VAL A 290 -17.84 14.44 -6.00
CA VAL A 290 -18.93 14.92 -5.12
C VAL A 290 -18.52 14.82 -3.65
N LEU A 291 -18.00 13.68 -3.19
CA LEU A 291 -17.63 13.48 -1.78
C LEU A 291 -16.51 14.43 -1.34
N VAL A 292 -15.46 14.55 -2.15
CA VAL A 292 -14.33 15.45 -1.87
C VAL A 292 -14.77 16.90 -1.99
N GLY A 293 -15.50 17.27 -3.04
CA GLY A 293 -15.99 18.64 -3.27
C GLY A 293 -16.90 19.13 -2.14
N VAL A 294 -17.91 18.35 -1.76
CA VAL A 294 -18.80 18.70 -0.64
C VAL A 294 -18.03 18.72 0.68
N GLY A 295 -17.13 17.75 0.92
CA GLY A 295 -16.28 17.72 2.09
C GLY A 295 -15.40 18.98 2.22
N LEU A 296 -14.80 19.44 1.12
CA LEU A 296 -14.02 20.68 1.07
C LEU A 296 -14.90 21.91 1.31
N ILE A 297 -16.07 22.03 0.66
CA ILE A 297 -16.99 23.14 0.88
C ILE A 297 -17.37 23.24 2.37
N ARG A 298 -17.71 22.10 3.00
CA ARG A 298 -18.05 22.03 4.42
C ARG A 298 -16.86 22.36 5.31
N PHE A 299 -15.67 21.89 4.96
CA PHE A 299 -14.43 22.25 5.64
C PHE A 299 -14.24 23.76 5.64
N TRP A 300 -14.31 24.42 4.49
CA TRP A 300 -14.11 25.88 4.38
C TRP A 300 -15.13 26.70 5.18
N ARG A 301 -16.35 26.21 5.35
CA ARG A 301 -17.39 26.89 6.16
C ARG A 301 -17.14 26.82 7.68
N VAL A 302 -16.47 25.77 8.15
CA VAL A 302 -16.26 25.51 9.59
C VAL A 302 -14.80 25.77 9.99
N ARG A 303 -13.91 25.98 9.02
CA ARG A 303 -12.48 26.16 9.27
C ARG A 303 -12.25 27.45 10.07
N PRO A 304 -11.67 27.36 11.28
CA PRO A 304 -11.15 28.55 11.96
C PRO A 304 -9.85 29.03 11.27
N ALA A 305 -9.15 29.99 11.87
CA ALA A 305 -7.84 30.44 11.40
C ALA A 305 -6.91 29.27 11.01
N ALA A 306 -6.07 29.50 10.01
CA ALA A 306 -5.32 28.43 9.34
C ALA A 306 -4.44 27.60 10.30
N VAL A 307 -4.78 26.32 10.50
CA VAL A 307 -3.91 25.35 11.17
C VAL A 307 -2.87 24.85 10.17
N ASN A 308 -1.61 25.16 10.43
CA ASN A 308 -0.48 24.68 9.64
C ASN A 308 -0.27 23.17 9.83
N ALA A 309 0.17 22.49 8.77
CA ALA A 309 0.54 21.08 8.86
C ALA A 309 1.70 20.85 9.83
N SER A 310 1.58 19.85 10.71
CA SER A 310 2.67 19.46 11.59
C SER A 310 3.93 19.07 10.82
N ARG A 311 5.05 19.02 11.55
CA ARG A 311 6.32 18.54 11.01
C ARG A 311 6.22 17.10 10.53
N LEU A 312 5.53 16.24 11.28
CA LEU A 312 5.31 14.84 10.89
C LEU A 312 4.49 14.72 9.61
N SER A 313 3.39 15.47 9.49
CA SER A 313 2.56 15.51 8.27
C SER A 313 3.39 15.96 7.06
N ARG A 314 4.16 17.06 7.18
CA ARG A 314 5.02 17.55 6.10
C ARG A 314 6.13 16.58 5.73
N LEU A 315 6.73 15.90 6.71
CA LEU A 315 7.77 14.90 6.46
C LEU A 315 7.23 13.69 5.71
N ALA A 316 6.03 13.20 6.08
CA ALA A 316 5.34 12.15 5.35
C ALA A 316 5.07 12.59 3.89
N GLY A 317 4.57 13.82 3.70
CA GLY A 317 4.29 14.35 2.37
C GLY A 317 5.56 14.45 1.51
N TRP A 318 6.65 14.98 2.07
CA TRP A 318 7.93 15.10 1.37
C TRP A 318 8.53 13.72 1.04
N THR A 319 8.39 12.76 1.95
CA THR A 319 8.81 11.36 1.71
C THR A 319 8.04 10.72 0.55
N GLY A 320 6.73 10.99 0.45
CA GLY A 320 5.90 10.51 -0.66
C GLY A 320 6.28 11.12 -2.02
N VAL A 321 6.50 12.44 -2.06
CA VAL A 321 6.96 13.14 -3.27
C VAL A 321 8.35 12.64 -3.69
N ALA A 322 9.29 12.54 -2.74
CA ALA A 322 10.63 12.03 -3.01
C ALA A 322 10.60 10.60 -3.55
N TYR A 323 9.71 9.74 -3.03
CA TYR A 323 9.53 8.39 -3.54
C TYR A 323 9.09 8.39 -5.01
N PHE A 324 8.12 9.22 -5.40
CA PHE A 324 7.71 9.31 -6.81
C PHE A 324 8.83 9.81 -7.72
N LEU A 325 9.61 10.79 -7.28
CA LEU A 325 10.77 11.28 -8.04
C LEU A 325 11.83 10.18 -8.22
N VAL A 326 12.13 9.41 -7.16
CA VAL A 326 13.06 8.29 -7.26
C VAL A 326 12.51 7.19 -8.15
N LEU A 327 11.24 6.82 -8.01
CA LEU A 327 10.61 5.81 -8.86
C LEU A 327 10.68 6.22 -10.33
N PHE A 328 10.45 7.49 -10.63
CA PHE A 328 10.59 8.04 -11.97
C PHE A 328 12.04 7.96 -12.46
N ALA A 329 13.01 8.42 -11.67
CA ALA A 329 14.42 8.36 -12.02
C ALA A 329 14.88 6.91 -12.27
N LEU A 330 14.45 5.98 -11.42
CA LEU A 330 14.73 4.55 -11.61
C LEU A 330 14.10 4.01 -12.89
N ARG A 331 12.89 4.46 -13.26
CA ARG A 331 12.23 4.03 -14.49
C ARG A 331 12.95 4.50 -15.76
N VAL A 332 13.68 5.62 -15.70
CA VAL A 332 14.50 6.10 -16.83
C VAL A 332 15.72 5.20 -17.08
N VAL A 333 16.24 4.54 -16.05
CA VAL A 333 17.46 3.71 -16.16
C VAL A 333 17.19 2.22 -16.09
N SER A 334 15.99 1.82 -15.67
CA SER A 334 15.63 0.42 -15.44
C SER A 334 14.20 0.11 -15.89
N PRO A 335 14.01 -0.80 -16.86
CA PRO A 335 12.67 -1.23 -17.24
C PRO A 335 12.14 -2.26 -16.24
N PHE A 336 11.38 -1.80 -15.25
CA PHE A 336 10.48 -2.66 -14.46
C PHE A 336 9.05 -2.64 -15.03
N ALA A 337 8.15 -3.49 -14.55
CA ALA A 337 6.75 -3.44 -15.00
C ALA A 337 6.20 -2.00 -14.86
N GLY A 338 5.42 -1.53 -15.83
CA GLY A 338 4.90 -0.15 -15.83
C GLY A 338 4.29 0.26 -14.48
N PRO A 339 4.29 1.57 -14.13
CA PRO A 339 3.88 2.07 -12.82
C PRO A 339 2.44 1.64 -12.49
N ASN A 340 2.36 0.53 -11.79
CA ASN A 340 1.13 -0.10 -11.34
C ASN A 340 0.88 0.28 -9.88
N LEU A 341 -0.31 -0.08 -9.39
CA LEU A 341 -0.72 0.22 -8.01
C LEU A 341 0.37 -0.12 -6.98
N ARG A 342 1.04 -1.27 -7.14
CA ARG A 342 2.02 -1.76 -6.16
C ARG A 342 3.26 -0.88 -6.08
N LEU A 343 3.73 -0.40 -7.24
CA LEU A 343 4.93 0.43 -7.33
C LEU A 343 4.66 1.86 -6.85
N MET A 344 3.46 2.37 -7.09
CA MET A 344 3.07 3.72 -6.73
C MET A 344 2.60 3.84 -5.27
N ALA A 345 2.09 2.75 -4.68
CA ALA A 345 1.52 2.72 -3.34
C ALA A 345 2.37 3.39 -2.24
N PRO A 346 3.72 3.26 -2.19
CA PRO A 346 4.49 3.95 -1.15
C PRO A 346 4.43 5.48 -1.20
N GLY A 347 4.41 6.05 -2.40
CA GLY A 347 4.22 7.49 -2.58
C GLY A 347 2.81 7.93 -2.15
N THR A 348 1.79 7.24 -2.66
CA THR A 348 0.38 7.50 -2.37
C THR A 348 0.07 7.33 -0.88
N PHE A 349 0.57 6.27 -0.25
CA PHE A 349 0.41 5.99 1.17
C PHE A 349 1.00 7.11 2.03
N CYS A 350 2.21 7.59 1.71
CA CYS A 350 2.84 8.70 2.41
C CYS A 350 2.06 10.01 2.28
N LEU A 351 1.56 10.33 1.08
CA LEU A 351 0.75 11.54 0.84
C LEU A 351 -0.61 11.48 1.56
N LEU A 352 -1.29 10.34 1.52
CA LEU A 352 -2.53 10.13 2.26
C LEU A 352 -2.29 10.21 3.77
N THR A 353 -1.21 9.60 4.26
CA THR A 353 -0.79 9.70 5.66
C THR A 353 -0.56 11.16 6.06
N ALA A 354 0.11 11.95 5.22
CA ALA A 354 0.32 13.38 5.44
C ALA A 354 -1.00 14.14 5.59
N GLY A 355 -1.92 13.94 4.64
CA GLY A 355 -3.23 14.58 4.65
C GLY A 355 -4.08 14.18 5.86
N LEU A 356 -4.10 12.90 6.21
CA LEU A 356 -4.88 12.37 7.33
C LEU A 356 -4.31 12.79 8.69
N LEU A 357 -2.98 12.89 8.82
CA LEU A 357 -2.35 13.48 10.00
C LEU A 357 -2.77 14.95 10.16
N TRP A 358 -2.74 15.73 9.09
CA TRP A 358 -3.20 17.13 9.12
C TRP A 358 -4.70 17.23 9.47
N CYS A 359 -5.55 16.37 8.92
CA CYS A 359 -6.96 16.28 9.30
C CYS A 359 -7.13 15.94 10.78
N SER A 360 -6.30 15.04 11.33
CA SER A 360 -6.35 14.63 12.74
C SER A 360 -5.91 15.72 13.73
N GLU A 361 -5.23 16.75 13.24
CA GLU A 361 -4.75 17.91 13.99
C GLU A 361 -5.73 19.08 13.95
N GLN A 362 -6.75 19.04 13.08
CA GLN A 362 -7.79 20.06 13.03
C GLN A 362 -8.64 20.08 14.31
N PRO A 363 -9.32 21.19 14.63
CA PRO A 363 -10.25 21.25 15.75
C PRO A 363 -11.35 20.18 15.64
N THR A 364 -11.85 19.71 16.79
CA THR A 364 -12.83 18.61 16.86
C THR A 364 -14.08 18.85 16.02
N ALA A 365 -14.56 20.10 15.92
CA ALA A 365 -15.69 20.46 15.07
C ALA A 365 -15.41 20.15 13.59
N VAL A 366 -14.25 20.57 13.08
CA VAL A 366 -13.81 20.30 11.70
C VAL A 366 -13.63 18.79 11.46
N GLN A 367 -13.02 18.07 12.42
CA GLN A 367 -12.89 16.61 12.31
C GLN A 367 -14.25 15.91 12.21
N ARG A 368 -15.24 16.32 13.02
CA ARG A 368 -16.60 15.78 12.97
C ARG A 368 -17.26 16.05 11.62
N THR A 369 -17.00 17.20 11.01
CA THR A 369 -17.48 17.54 9.67
C THR A 369 -16.83 16.69 8.59
N LEU A 370 -15.52 16.43 8.65
CA LEU A 370 -14.77 15.69 7.62
C LEU A 370 -14.98 14.17 7.69
N ARG A 371 -15.17 13.60 8.89
CA ARG A 371 -15.25 12.15 9.11
C ARG A 371 -16.29 11.42 8.24
N PRO A 372 -17.54 11.90 8.10
CA PRO A 372 -18.54 11.22 7.29
C PRO A 372 -18.13 11.09 5.82
N TYR A 373 -17.52 12.14 5.25
CA TYR A 373 -17.04 12.12 3.87
C TYR A 373 -15.87 11.16 3.70
N TRP A 374 -14.94 11.16 4.64
CA TRP A 374 -13.84 10.19 4.62
C TRP A 374 -14.34 8.76 4.75
N LEU A 375 -15.27 8.49 5.68
CA LEU A 375 -15.88 7.17 5.83
C LEU A 375 -16.63 6.73 4.56
N ALA A 376 -17.35 7.65 3.92
CA ALA A 376 -18.02 7.38 2.64
C ALA A 376 -17.01 7.03 1.54
N ILE A 377 -15.86 7.71 1.48
CA ILE A 377 -14.76 7.37 0.55
C ILE A 377 -14.22 5.97 0.87
N LEU A 378 -13.98 5.63 2.14
CA LEU A 378 -13.51 4.30 2.52
C LEU A 378 -14.48 3.21 2.06
N ILE A 379 -15.78 3.37 2.33
CA ILE A 379 -16.82 2.41 1.93
C ILE A 379 -16.90 2.33 0.39
N ALA A 380 -16.97 3.47 -0.29
CA ALA A 380 -17.06 3.53 -1.74
C ALA A 380 -15.81 2.99 -2.43
N SER A 381 -14.64 3.05 -1.80
CA SER A 381 -13.40 2.47 -2.34
C SER A 381 -13.44 0.95 -2.41
N GLY A 382 -14.40 0.30 -1.75
CA GLY A 382 -14.73 -1.11 -1.97
C GLY A 382 -15.03 -1.44 -3.44
N LEU A 383 -15.43 -0.46 -4.26
CA LEU A 383 -15.54 -0.61 -5.71
C LEU A 383 -14.23 -1.09 -6.36
N GLN A 384 -13.05 -0.74 -5.81
CA GLN A 384 -11.75 -1.23 -6.30
C GLN A 384 -11.57 -2.75 -6.13
N LEU A 385 -12.29 -3.35 -5.18
CA LEU A 385 -12.21 -4.79 -4.91
C LEU A 385 -13.09 -5.61 -5.87
N LEU A 386 -14.04 -4.97 -6.56
CA LEU A 386 -14.88 -5.65 -7.52
C LEU A 386 -14.07 -6.00 -8.78
N PRO A 387 -14.23 -7.20 -9.34
CA PRO A 387 -13.56 -7.56 -10.59
C PRO A 387 -13.98 -6.58 -11.70
N GLN A 388 -13.02 -6.12 -12.49
CA GLN A 388 -13.25 -5.25 -13.67
C GLN A 388 -13.75 -6.05 -14.89
N ILE A 389 -14.43 -7.18 -14.64
CA ILE A 389 -15.09 -7.92 -15.72
C ILE A 389 -16.08 -6.97 -16.38
N ASP A 390 -16.17 -7.06 -17.71
CA ASP A 390 -17.11 -6.35 -18.56
C ASP A 390 -18.51 -6.37 -17.92
N SER A 391 -18.77 -5.35 -17.10
CA SER A 391 -19.94 -5.25 -16.23
C SER A 391 -21.17 -5.28 -17.11
N SER A 392 -21.05 -4.66 -18.29
CA SER A 392 -22.02 -4.68 -19.36
C SER A 392 -22.36 -6.10 -19.80
N ARG A 393 -21.37 -6.99 -19.98
CA ARG A 393 -21.59 -8.39 -20.39
C ARG A 393 -22.27 -9.20 -19.29
N LYS A 394 -21.84 -9.06 -18.03
CA LYS A 394 -22.49 -9.76 -16.91
C LYS A 394 -23.90 -9.26 -16.65
N LEU A 395 -24.13 -7.94 -16.69
CA LEU A 395 -25.47 -7.36 -16.55
C LEU A 395 -26.36 -7.78 -17.71
N ARG A 396 -25.83 -7.84 -18.94
CA ARG A 396 -26.56 -8.34 -20.10
C ARG A 396 -26.92 -9.82 -19.94
N GLN A 397 -26.01 -10.66 -19.46
CA GLN A 397 -26.30 -12.07 -19.16
C GLN A 397 -27.39 -12.24 -18.10
N VAL A 398 -27.33 -11.47 -17.01
CA VAL A 398 -28.38 -11.49 -15.97
C VAL A 398 -29.70 -10.99 -16.53
N TRP A 399 -29.69 -9.93 -17.33
CA TRP A 399 -30.88 -9.40 -17.98
C TRP A 399 -31.51 -10.41 -18.94
N GLU A 400 -30.70 -11.04 -19.80
CA GLU A 400 -31.12 -12.10 -20.72
C GLU A 400 -31.73 -13.29 -19.98
N GLN A 401 -31.15 -13.70 -18.84
CA GLN A 401 -31.71 -14.73 -17.97
C GLN A 401 -33.06 -14.33 -17.37
N VAL A 402 -33.21 -13.08 -16.91
CA VAL A 402 -34.46 -12.57 -16.36
C VAL A 402 -35.54 -12.48 -17.44
N THR A 403 -35.21 -12.02 -18.65
CA THR A 403 -36.16 -11.95 -19.76
C THR A 403 -36.58 -13.35 -20.22
N ALA A 404 -35.64 -14.30 -20.30
CA ALA A 404 -35.94 -15.69 -20.65
C ALA A 404 -36.87 -16.36 -19.62
N THR A 405 -36.68 -16.07 -18.33
CA THR A 405 -37.55 -16.57 -17.26
C THR A 405 -38.96 -15.98 -17.35
N ARG A 406 -39.09 -14.69 -17.69
CA ARG A 406 -40.40 -14.05 -17.91
C ARG A 406 -41.15 -14.63 -19.11
N SER A 407 -40.46 -14.89 -20.24
CA SER A 407 -41.09 -15.51 -21.40
C SER A 407 -41.53 -16.96 -21.14
N ALA A 408 -40.77 -17.71 -20.33
CA ALA A 408 -41.15 -19.06 -19.94
C ALA A 408 -42.40 -19.07 -19.03
N LEU A 409 -42.51 -18.10 -18.10
CA LEU A 409 -43.67 -17.96 -17.23
C LEU A 409 -44.93 -17.52 -17.98
N SER A 410 -44.82 -16.64 -19.00
CA SER A 410 -45.96 -16.25 -19.83
C SER A 410 -46.47 -17.39 -20.72
N MET A 411 -45.58 -18.27 -21.20
CA MET A 411 -45.99 -19.45 -21.99
C MET A 411 -46.69 -20.51 -21.13
N SER A 412 -46.30 -20.66 -19.86
CA SER A 412 -46.93 -21.61 -18.93
C SER A 412 -48.35 -21.20 -18.51
N SER A 413 -48.68 -19.90 -18.48
CA SER A 413 -50.03 -19.44 -18.13
C SER A 413 -51.03 -19.65 -19.27
N ASP A 414 -50.58 -19.67 -20.52
CA ASP A 414 -51.44 -19.91 -21.68
C ASP A 414 -51.67 -21.42 -21.93
N SER A 415 -50.71 -22.28 -21.60
CA SER A 415 -50.88 -23.74 -21.74
C SER A 415 -51.80 -24.39 -20.68
N GLN A 416 -52.14 -23.68 -19.60
CA GLN A 416 -53.14 -24.14 -18.62
C GLN A 416 -54.58 -23.70 -18.95
N ARG A 417 -54.82 -23.01 -20.08
CA ARG A 417 -56.16 -22.76 -20.63
C ARG A 417 -56.56 -23.75 -21.72
N ILE A 418 -56.08 -25.00 -21.64
CA ILE A 418 -56.60 -26.10 -22.45
C ILE A 418 -57.71 -26.81 -21.65
N ASN A 419 -58.95 -26.50 -22.03
CA ASN A 419 -60.22 -27.17 -21.77
C ASN A 419 -60.22 -28.43 -20.85
N PRO A 420 -60.88 -28.38 -19.67
CA PRO A 420 -61.27 -29.59 -18.93
C PRO A 420 -62.47 -30.34 -19.54
N PHE A 421 -62.89 -30.05 -20.78
CA PHE A 421 -64.14 -30.57 -21.40
C PHE A 421 -63.94 -31.54 -22.57
N LEU A 422 -62.89 -32.38 -22.54
CA LEU A 422 -62.74 -33.48 -23.50
C LEU A 422 -62.40 -34.80 -22.80
N HIS A 423 -63.34 -35.30 -21.98
CA HIS A 423 -63.47 -36.73 -21.68
C HIS A 423 -64.94 -37.07 -21.36
N GLN A 424 -65.75 -37.21 -22.40
CA GLN A 424 -66.95 -38.05 -22.41
C GLN A 424 -67.05 -38.71 -23.79
N ASN A 425 -66.54 -39.93 -23.88
CA ASN A 425 -67.02 -41.05 -24.68
C ASN A 425 -65.95 -42.14 -24.67
N GLN A 426 -66.02 -43.00 -23.64
CA GLN A 426 -65.93 -44.46 -23.73
C GLN A 426 -66.25 -45.06 -22.37
#